data_AF-A0A8T4T6U1-F1
#
_entry.id   AF-A0A8T4T6U1-F1
#
_cell.length_a   1.000
_cell.length_b   1.000
_cell.length_c   1.000
_cell.angle_alpha   90.00
_cell.angle_beta   90.00
_cell.angle_gamma   90.00
#
_symmetry.space_group_name_H-M   'P 1'
#
loop_
_entity.id
_entity.type
_entity.pdbx_description
1 polymer ?
#
loop_
_entity_poly.entity_id
_entity_poly.type
_entity_poly.pdbx_seq_one_letter_code
_entity_poly.pdbx_strand_id
1 'polypeptide(L)'
;MKFQSIVSESIQVSPKVKLVRLVWAGVEKFPFRAGQWVGVWCDDYLGENNKPIRRAFSIASKPKEKHLELCVARGKGLSAYLQDLKVGEKVWVDGPYGNFWLRPSKTYLFIAGGTGIAPFRSMIHDALQSGANVILLYSMKTPVDFIYRDEFESLEGLELIPTITADHKYPAWQGKQGRVQTLLPKVWKKDFSVYVCGPPMMVAEVEAQLLKLGQPKEQLFIDKWE
;
A
#
# COMPACT_ATOMS: atom_id res chain seq x y z
N MET A 1 6.78 19.65 -2.67
CA MET A 1 7.99 19.61 -3.51
C MET A 1 7.61 19.08 -4.89
N LYS A 2 8.29 19.50 -5.98
CA LYS A 2 8.10 18.98 -7.34
C LYS A 2 9.47 18.76 -7.98
N PHE A 3 9.68 17.62 -8.62
CA PHE A 3 10.96 17.24 -9.21
C PHE A 3 10.76 16.20 -10.32
N GLN A 4 11.73 16.13 -11.22
CA GLN A 4 11.79 15.05 -12.22
C GLN A 4 12.58 13.88 -11.62
N SER A 5 12.09 12.67 -11.85
CA SER A 5 12.69 11.42 -11.40
C SER A 5 12.91 10.48 -12.58
N ILE A 6 13.72 9.46 -12.36
CA ILE A 6 14.07 8.43 -13.34
C ILE A 6 13.60 7.08 -12.80
N VAL A 7 12.99 6.26 -13.66
CA VAL A 7 12.69 4.87 -13.37
C VAL A 7 14.00 4.11 -13.25
N SER A 8 14.35 3.72 -12.03
CA SER A 8 15.56 2.92 -11.73
C SER A 8 15.30 1.42 -11.82
N GLU A 9 14.11 0.98 -11.41
CA GLU A 9 13.70 -0.43 -11.45
C GLU A 9 12.20 -0.54 -11.76
N SER A 10 11.83 -1.63 -12.43
CA SER A 10 10.45 -1.98 -12.77
C SER A 10 10.30 -3.51 -12.67
N ILE A 11 9.65 -3.98 -11.60
CA ILE A 11 9.62 -5.40 -11.22
C ILE A 11 8.18 -5.90 -11.26
N GLN A 12 7.90 -6.95 -12.02
CA GLN A 12 6.60 -7.62 -11.99
C GLN A 12 6.49 -8.50 -10.73
N VAL A 13 5.57 -8.17 -9.83
CA VAL A 13 5.42 -8.85 -8.52
C VAL A 13 4.12 -9.64 -8.40
N SER A 14 3.15 -9.38 -9.27
CA SER A 14 1.96 -10.21 -9.45
C SER A 14 1.49 -10.10 -10.90
N PRO A 15 0.51 -10.88 -11.39
CA PRO A 15 0.01 -10.74 -12.75
C PRO A 15 -0.52 -9.34 -13.10
N LYS A 16 -0.83 -8.51 -12.10
CA LYS A 16 -1.46 -7.20 -12.27
C LYS A 16 -0.64 -6.05 -11.72
N VAL A 17 0.42 -6.28 -10.96
CA VAL A 17 1.15 -5.20 -10.27
C VAL A 17 2.63 -5.24 -10.59
N LYS A 18 3.16 -4.06 -10.93
CA LYS A 18 4.59 -3.79 -10.96
C LYS A 18 4.99 -2.88 -9.80
N LEU A 19 6.17 -3.14 -9.25
CA LEU A 19 6.86 -2.18 -8.40
C LEU A 19 7.72 -1.30 -9.29
N VAL A 20 7.51 0.00 -9.20
CA VAL A 20 8.30 1.00 -9.93
C VAL A 20 9.09 1.80 -8.92
N ARG A 21 10.43 1.80 -9.05
CA ARG A 21 11.32 2.59 -8.18
C ARG A 21 11.81 3.82 -8.91
N LEU A 22 11.57 4.97 -8.30
CA LEU A 22 11.94 6.27 -8.82
C LEU A 22 13.11 6.84 -8.02
N VAL A 23 14.16 7.24 -8.72
CA VAL A 23 15.31 7.97 -8.16
C VAL A 23 15.36 9.38 -8.71
N TRP A 24 15.97 10.30 -7.99
CA TRP A 24 16.08 11.70 -8.38
C TRP A 24 17.47 12.25 -8.04
N ALA A 25 17.78 13.42 -8.59
CA ALA A 25 19.00 14.16 -8.29
C ALA A 25 18.72 15.36 -7.39
N GLY A 26 19.74 15.87 -6.70
CA GLY A 26 19.71 17.17 -6.04
C GLY A 26 19.12 17.23 -4.64
N VAL A 27 18.50 16.16 -4.13
CA VAL A 27 18.19 16.02 -2.69
C VAL A 27 18.57 14.63 -2.20
N GLU A 28 19.27 14.57 -1.06
CA GLU A 28 19.76 13.30 -0.50
C GLU A 28 18.60 12.37 -0.11
N LYS A 29 17.48 12.96 0.36
CA LYS A 29 16.31 12.24 0.87
C LYS A 29 15.03 12.99 0.53
N PHE A 30 13.98 12.25 0.15
CA PHE A 30 12.63 12.78 0.01
C PHE A 30 11.96 12.81 1.39
N PRO A 31 11.56 13.97 1.94
CA PRO A 31 10.98 14.05 3.27
C PRO A 31 9.51 13.65 3.23
N PHE A 32 9.16 12.49 3.79
CA PHE A 32 7.77 12.05 3.94
C PHE A 32 7.58 11.23 5.22
N ARG A 33 6.33 11.08 5.66
CA ARG A 33 5.93 10.16 6.73
C ARG A 33 5.38 8.87 6.14
N ALA A 34 5.70 7.73 6.75
CA ALA A 34 5.22 6.42 6.29
C ALA A 34 3.70 6.42 6.14
N GLY A 35 3.21 6.09 4.94
CA GLY A 35 1.79 6.12 4.55
C GLY A 35 1.35 7.29 3.67
N GLN A 36 2.20 8.32 3.50
CA GLN A 36 1.93 9.41 2.57
C GLN A 36 2.02 8.97 1.10
N TRP A 37 1.49 9.81 0.20
CA TRP A 37 1.45 9.57 -1.23
C TRP A 37 2.11 10.69 -2.03
N VAL A 38 2.45 10.42 -3.29
CA VAL A 38 2.97 11.38 -4.26
C VAL A 38 2.09 11.44 -5.50
N GLY A 39 2.04 12.61 -6.15
CA GLY A 39 1.48 12.71 -7.49
C GLY A 39 2.54 12.36 -8.53
N VAL A 40 2.15 11.59 -9.54
CA VAL A 40 3.02 11.17 -10.65
C VAL A 40 2.35 11.48 -11.97
N TRP A 41 3.13 11.97 -12.95
CA TRP A 41 2.70 12.16 -14.33
C TRP A 41 3.88 12.10 -15.30
N CYS A 42 3.57 11.97 -16.59
CA CYS A 42 4.54 12.00 -17.68
C CYS A 42 4.10 13.06 -18.69
N ASP A 43 5.03 13.83 -19.26
CA ASP A 43 4.71 14.85 -20.25
C ASP A 43 4.20 14.23 -21.56
N ASP A 44 4.65 13.01 -21.86
CA ASP A 44 4.25 12.24 -23.06
C ASP A 44 2.90 11.53 -22.91
N TYR A 45 2.28 11.55 -21.71
CA TYR A 45 0.97 10.97 -21.47
C TYR A 45 -0.06 12.06 -21.14
N LEU A 46 -0.77 12.50 -22.18
CA LEU A 46 -1.72 13.59 -22.12
C LEU A 46 -3.17 13.08 -22.03
N GLY A 47 -3.97 13.78 -21.24
CA GLY A 47 -5.42 13.60 -21.15
C GLY A 47 -6.18 14.57 -22.03
N GLU A 48 -7.42 14.83 -21.64
CA GLU A 48 -8.27 15.83 -22.29
C GLU A 48 -7.58 17.20 -22.30
N ASN A 49 -7.70 17.93 -23.42
CA ASN A 49 -7.08 19.23 -23.65
C ASN A 49 -5.54 19.22 -23.73
N ASN A 50 -4.91 18.10 -24.08
CA ASN A 50 -3.44 17.98 -24.23
C ASN A 50 -2.67 18.36 -22.96
N LYS A 51 -3.22 18.05 -21.78
CA LYS A 51 -2.57 18.29 -20.49
C LYS A 51 -2.12 16.98 -19.85
N PRO A 52 -0.94 16.94 -19.19
CA PRO A 52 -0.50 15.74 -18.48
C PRO A 52 -1.53 15.31 -17.43
N ILE A 53 -1.83 14.01 -17.40
CA ILE A 53 -2.68 13.43 -16.36
C ILE A 53 -1.81 13.14 -15.14
N ARG A 54 -2.24 13.61 -13.97
CA ARG A 54 -1.63 13.29 -12.67
C ARG A 54 -2.41 12.19 -11.96
N ARG A 55 -1.70 11.27 -11.29
CA ARG A 55 -2.29 10.24 -10.41
C ARG A 55 -1.57 10.17 -9.08
N ALA A 56 -2.31 9.86 -8.03
CA ALA A 56 -1.77 9.64 -6.70
C ALA A 56 -1.27 8.19 -6.57
N PHE A 57 -0.10 8.02 -5.95
CA PHE A 57 0.44 6.72 -5.55
C PHE A 57 0.97 6.80 -4.13
N SER A 58 0.50 5.92 -3.25
CA SER A 58 1.08 5.74 -1.92
C SER A 58 2.54 5.33 -2.02
N ILE A 59 3.39 5.91 -1.17
CA ILE A 59 4.81 5.59 -1.13
C ILE A 59 4.98 4.28 -0.35
N ALA A 60 5.49 3.25 -1.02
CA ALA A 60 5.73 1.94 -0.41
C ALA A 60 7.13 1.81 0.22
N SER A 61 8.11 2.58 -0.27
CA SER A 61 9.46 2.62 0.31
C SER A 61 9.44 3.20 1.73
N LYS A 62 10.49 2.91 2.49
CA LYS A 62 10.61 3.41 3.87
C LYS A 62 10.99 4.89 3.85
N PRO A 63 10.57 5.68 4.86
CA PRO A 63 11.14 7.00 5.05
C PRO A 63 12.67 6.92 5.10
N LYS A 64 13.35 7.88 4.45
CA LYS A 64 14.83 7.98 4.32
C LYS A 64 15.50 7.06 3.29
N GLU A 65 14.77 6.20 2.57
CA GLU A 65 15.33 5.51 1.41
C GLU A 65 15.64 6.49 0.26
N LYS A 66 16.63 6.14 -0.57
CA LYS A 66 17.08 6.95 -1.72
C LYS A 66 16.22 6.78 -2.98
N HIS A 67 15.07 6.12 -2.85
CA HIS A 67 14.12 5.92 -3.93
C HIS A 67 12.69 5.97 -3.39
N LEU A 68 11.74 6.29 -4.28
CA LEU A 68 10.31 6.12 -4.05
C LEU A 68 9.88 4.82 -4.73
N GLU A 69 9.34 3.88 -3.97
CA GLU A 69 8.75 2.66 -4.52
C GLU A 69 7.24 2.82 -4.62
N LEU A 70 6.69 2.55 -5.80
CA LEU A 70 5.26 2.67 -6.09
C LEU A 70 4.69 1.31 -6.49
N CYS A 71 3.55 0.93 -5.91
CA CYS A 71 2.78 -0.21 -6.37
C CYS A 71 1.84 0.21 -7.51
N VAL A 72 2.24 -0.04 -8.76
CA VAL A 72 1.45 0.33 -9.93
C VAL A 72 0.60 -0.86 -10.37
N ALA A 73 -0.70 -0.82 -10.06
CA ALA A 73 -1.66 -1.81 -10.55
C ALA A 73 -2.06 -1.55 -12.01
N ARG A 74 -2.29 -2.65 -12.74
CA ARG A 74 -2.71 -2.61 -14.13
C ARG A 74 -4.14 -2.12 -14.17
N GLY A 75 -4.31 -0.93 -14.73
CA GLY A 75 -5.60 -0.28 -14.88
C GLY A 75 -5.75 0.29 -16.29
N LYS A 76 -6.51 1.37 -16.40
CA LYS A 76 -6.59 2.18 -17.61
C LYS A 76 -5.79 3.46 -17.43
N GLY A 77 -5.48 4.10 -18.56
CA GLY A 77 -4.86 5.41 -18.59
C GLY A 77 -3.41 5.43 -18.07
N LEU A 78 -3.07 6.44 -17.26
CA LEU A 78 -1.68 6.64 -16.78
C LEU A 78 -1.13 5.40 -16.05
N SER A 79 -1.93 4.66 -15.29
CA SER A 79 -1.42 3.47 -14.59
C SER A 79 -0.97 2.36 -15.56
N ALA A 80 -1.62 2.23 -16.72
CA ALA A 80 -1.15 1.33 -17.77
C ALA A 80 0.15 1.85 -18.39
N TYR A 81 0.21 3.15 -18.71
CA TYR A 81 1.42 3.80 -19.23
C TYR A 81 2.62 3.62 -18.28
N LEU A 82 2.44 3.86 -16.98
CA LEU A 82 3.47 3.69 -15.96
C LEU A 82 3.95 2.24 -15.82
N GLN A 83 3.10 1.25 -16.12
CA GLN A 83 3.55 -0.16 -16.15
C GLN A 83 4.43 -0.48 -17.36
N ASP A 84 4.25 0.23 -18.46
CA ASP A 84 5.00 0.01 -19.69
C ASP A 84 6.32 0.82 -19.72
N LEU A 85 6.52 1.70 -18.73
CA LEU A 85 7.77 2.43 -18.58
C LEU A 85 8.97 1.50 -18.39
N LYS A 86 10.04 1.84 -19.10
CA LYS A 86 11.35 1.19 -19.05
C LYS A 86 12.26 1.90 -18.08
N VAL A 87 13.25 1.15 -17.59
CA VAL A 87 14.34 1.72 -16.80
C VAL A 87 15.05 2.81 -17.62
N GLY A 88 15.32 3.94 -16.99
CA GLY A 88 15.91 5.14 -17.60
C GLY A 88 14.89 6.19 -18.04
N GLU A 89 13.60 5.86 -18.14
CA GLU A 89 12.58 6.84 -18.50
C GLU A 89 12.26 7.80 -17.36
N LYS A 90 11.81 9.01 -17.74
CA LYS A 90 11.60 10.11 -16.81
C LYS A 90 10.13 10.26 -16.46
N VAL A 91 9.86 10.50 -15.18
CA VAL A 91 8.51 10.85 -14.69
C VAL A 91 8.60 12.03 -13.75
N TRP A 92 7.58 12.87 -13.75
CA TRP A 92 7.46 13.94 -12.77
C TRP A 92 6.80 13.44 -11.50
N VAL A 93 7.28 13.95 -10.37
CA VAL A 93 6.76 13.64 -9.04
C VAL A 93 6.53 14.94 -8.28
N ASP A 94 5.40 15.03 -7.57
CA ASP A 94 5.17 16.05 -6.55
C ASP A 94 4.66 15.47 -5.22
N GLY A 95 4.85 16.23 -4.14
CA GLY A 95 4.42 15.86 -2.79
C GLY A 95 5.50 16.09 -1.72
N PRO A 96 5.46 15.33 -0.60
CA PRO A 96 4.43 14.33 -0.28
C PRO A 96 3.06 14.95 0.04
N TYR A 97 2.01 14.13 0.05
CA TYR A 97 0.65 14.49 0.43
C TYR A 97 0.03 13.43 1.35
N GLY A 98 -1.13 13.77 1.91
CA GLY A 98 -1.97 12.83 2.67
C GLY A 98 -1.74 12.88 4.19
N ASN A 99 -2.82 12.59 4.92
CA ASN A 99 -2.86 12.53 6.39
C ASN A 99 -2.85 11.10 6.95
N PHE A 100 -2.90 10.10 6.06
CA PHE A 100 -2.84 8.67 6.35
C PHE A 100 -1.41 8.22 6.65
N TRP A 101 -0.82 8.76 7.72
CA TRP A 101 0.53 8.42 8.18
C TRP A 101 0.51 7.70 9.53
N LEU A 102 1.58 6.95 9.82
CA LEU A 102 1.69 6.16 11.04
C LEU A 102 1.70 7.06 12.30
N ARG A 103 0.76 6.84 13.22
CA ARG A 103 0.70 7.49 14.54
C ARG A 103 1.42 6.62 15.57
N PRO A 104 2.11 7.19 16.57
CA PRO A 104 2.73 6.40 17.63
C PRO A 104 1.70 5.53 18.38
N SER A 105 1.99 4.25 18.52
CA SER A 105 1.19 3.26 19.24
C SER A 105 2.05 2.07 19.64
N LYS A 106 1.57 1.28 20.61
CA LYS A 106 2.25 0.05 21.04
C LYS A 106 1.89 -1.15 20.18
N THR A 107 0.69 -1.16 19.62
CA THR A 107 0.18 -2.27 18.82
C THR A 107 -0.68 -1.77 17.67
N TYR A 108 -0.38 -2.29 16.48
CA TYR A 108 -1.05 -1.93 15.23
C TYR A 108 -1.78 -3.13 14.64
N LEU A 109 -2.97 -2.87 14.11
CA LEU A 109 -3.68 -3.79 13.22
C LEU A 109 -3.83 -3.13 11.84
N PHE A 110 -3.12 -3.65 10.86
CA PHE A 110 -3.23 -3.27 9.46
C PHE A 110 -4.18 -4.22 8.74
N ILE A 111 -5.16 -3.68 8.01
CA ILE A 111 -6.14 -4.45 7.23
C ILE A 111 -6.04 -4.02 5.77
N ALA A 112 -5.35 -4.81 4.96
CA ALA A 112 -5.07 -4.52 3.56
C ALA A 112 -5.92 -5.37 2.61
N GLY A 113 -6.37 -4.75 1.53
CA GLY A 113 -6.83 -5.44 0.33
C GLY A 113 -6.06 -4.95 -0.88
N GLY A 114 -5.53 -5.84 -1.71
CA GLY A 114 -4.86 -5.49 -2.98
C GLY A 114 -3.66 -4.54 -2.83
N THR A 115 -3.52 -3.55 -3.72
CA THR A 115 -2.51 -2.48 -3.63
C THR A 115 -2.63 -1.55 -2.41
N GLY A 116 -3.65 -1.69 -1.55
CA GLY A 116 -3.73 -1.02 -0.26
C GLY A 116 -2.61 -1.45 0.70
N ILE A 117 -1.86 -2.49 0.33
CA ILE A 117 -0.61 -2.86 0.99
C ILE A 117 0.52 -1.83 0.84
N ALA A 118 0.49 -1.00 -0.21
CA ALA A 118 1.56 -0.05 -0.51
C ALA A 118 1.89 0.89 0.66
N PRO A 119 0.95 1.67 1.22
CA PRO A 119 1.24 2.50 2.39
C PRO A 119 1.66 1.66 3.61
N PHE A 120 1.13 0.44 3.75
CA PHE A 120 1.44 -0.41 4.89
C PHE A 120 2.82 -1.01 4.86
N ARG A 121 3.43 -1.28 3.70
CA ARG A 121 4.84 -1.67 3.65
C ARG A 121 5.69 -0.62 4.37
N SER A 122 5.53 0.65 4.01
CA SER A 122 6.23 1.77 4.63
C SER A 122 5.93 1.86 6.14
N MET A 123 4.65 1.79 6.54
CA MET A 123 4.23 1.89 7.94
C MET A 123 4.70 0.71 8.81
N ILE A 124 4.64 -0.52 8.31
CA ILE A 124 5.02 -1.72 9.06
C ILE A 124 6.50 -1.66 9.41
N HIS A 125 7.36 -1.29 8.46
CA HIS A 125 8.79 -1.12 8.73
C HIS A 125 9.06 -0.05 9.79
N ASP A 126 8.37 1.08 9.73
CA ASP A 126 8.51 2.17 10.70
C ASP A 126 8.00 1.75 12.11
N ALA A 127 6.88 1.03 12.16
CA ALA A 127 6.30 0.49 13.39
C ALA A 127 7.24 -0.54 14.05
N LEU A 128 7.78 -1.49 13.29
CA LEU A 128 8.71 -2.50 13.79
C LEU A 128 10.01 -1.87 14.29
N GLN A 129 10.54 -0.85 13.60
CA GLN A 129 11.72 -0.11 14.05
C GLN A 129 11.48 0.58 15.41
N SER A 130 10.24 0.96 15.72
CA SER A 130 9.88 1.53 17.02
C SER A 130 9.67 0.50 18.14
N GLY A 131 9.78 -0.80 17.83
CA GLY A 131 9.54 -1.91 18.76
C GLY A 131 8.06 -2.19 19.03
N ALA A 132 7.16 -1.74 18.16
CA ALA A 132 5.74 -2.01 18.28
C ALA A 132 5.36 -3.42 17.83
N ASN A 133 4.27 -3.95 18.37
CA ASN A 133 3.68 -5.20 17.89
C ASN A 133 2.83 -4.92 16.66
N VAL A 134 3.01 -5.71 15.60
CA VAL A 134 2.32 -5.46 14.33
C VAL A 134 1.55 -6.69 13.89
N ILE A 135 0.27 -6.51 13.57
CA ILE A 135 -0.57 -7.53 12.96
C ILE A 135 -1.02 -7.03 11.59
N LEU A 136 -0.88 -7.86 10.56
CA LEU A 136 -1.32 -7.57 9.20
C LEU A 136 -2.34 -8.61 8.73
N LEU A 137 -3.60 -8.20 8.65
CA LEU A 137 -4.66 -8.94 7.98
C LEU A 137 -4.69 -8.56 6.51
N TYR A 138 -4.21 -9.45 5.64
CA TYR A 138 -3.92 -9.13 4.24
C TYR A 138 -4.74 -10.00 3.29
N SER A 139 -5.64 -9.36 2.55
CA SER A 139 -6.55 -10.01 1.62
C SER A 139 -6.15 -9.79 0.17
N MET A 140 -6.10 -10.88 -0.57
CA MET A 140 -5.93 -10.90 -2.02
C MET A 140 -6.99 -11.75 -2.70
N LYS A 141 -7.16 -11.63 -4.02
CA LYS A 141 -8.10 -12.48 -4.74
C LYS A 141 -7.57 -13.92 -4.80
N THR A 142 -6.31 -14.08 -5.18
CA THR A 142 -5.65 -15.37 -5.38
C THR A 142 -4.26 -15.39 -4.73
N PRO A 143 -3.66 -16.57 -4.49
CA PRO A 143 -2.32 -16.66 -3.91
C PRO A 143 -1.23 -15.93 -4.70
N VAL A 144 -1.34 -15.86 -6.03
CA VAL A 144 -0.34 -15.21 -6.89
C VAL A 144 -0.49 -13.69 -6.95
N ASP A 145 -1.56 -13.14 -6.37
CA ASP A 145 -1.77 -11.69 -6.34
C ASP A 145 -1.04 -11.00 -5.18
N PHE A 146 -0.53 -11.77 -4.20
CA PHE A 146 0.14 -11.23 -3.02
C PHE A 146 1.42 -10.46 -3.39
N ILE A 147 1.50 -9.22 -2.90
CA ILE A 147 2.66 -8.34 -3.03
C ILE A 147 3.37 -8.29 -1.68
N TYR A 148 4.71 -8.38 -1.67
CA TYR A 148 5.57 -8.35 -0.48
C TYR A 148 5.35 -9.50 0.52
N ARG A 149 4.71 -10.60 0.11
CA ARG A 149 4.41 -11.69 1.04
C ARG A 149 5.67 -12.29 1.67
N ASP A 150 6.65 -12.67 0.85
CA ASP A 150 7.89 -13.27 1.33
C ASP A 150 8.66 -12.31 2.24
N GLU A 151 8.62 -11.00 1.92
CA GLU A 151 9.18 -9.97 2.78
C GLU A 151 8.50 -9.96 4.14
N PHE A 152 7.16 -9.90 4.19
CA PHE A 152 6.42 -9.87 5.46
C PHE A 152 6.55 -11.17 6.26
N GLU A 153 6.61 -12.34 5.61
CA GLU A 153 6.83 -13.62 6.28
C GLU A 153 8.22 -13.69 6.94
N SER A 154 9.20 -12.90 6.44
CA SER A 154 10.55 -12.83 7.01
C SER A 154 10.73 -11.78 8.12
N LEU A 155 9.74 -10.92 8.39
CA LEU A 155 9.86 -9.85 9.38
C LEU A 155 9.58 -10.36 10.79
N GLU A 156 10.58 -10.26 11.67
CA GLU A 156 10.40 -10.47 13.10
C GLU A 156 9.47 -9.39 13.69
N GLY A 157 8.59 -9.80 14.61
CA GLY A 157 7.62 -8.90 15.26
C GLY A 157 6.36 -8.61 14.43
N LEU A 158 6.24 -9.16 13.23
CA LEU A 158 5.03 -9.10 12.40
C LEU A 158 4.24 -10.40 12.47
N GLU A 159 2.98 -10.32 12.91
CA GLU A 159 2.00 -11.40 12.72
C GLU A 159 1.26 -11.19 11.39
N LEU A 160 1.63 -11.98 10.38
CA LEU A 160 0.96 -11.97 9.08
C LEU A 160 -0.23 -12.95 9.06
N ILE A 161 -1.41 -12.45 8.72
CA ILE A 161 -2.64 -13.22 8.55
C ILE A 161 -3.11 -13.06 7.10
N PRO A 162 -2.66 -13.91 6.17
CA PRO A 162 -3.01 -13.77 4.78
C PRO A 162 -4.31 -14.55 4.47
N THR A 163 -5.19 -13.97 3.66
CA THR A 163 -6.46 -14.58 3.24
C THR A 163 -6.73 -14.37 1.75
N ILE A 164 -7.38 -15.35 1.11
CA ILE A 164 -7.83 -15.24 -0.27
C ILE A 164 -9.36 -15.22 -0.37
N THR A 165 -9.89 -14.54 -1.37
CA THR A 165 -11.35 -14.42 -1.61
C THR A 165 -11.86 -15.18 -2.81
N ALA A 166 -11.00 -15.84 -3.59
CA ALA A 166 -11.43 -16.67 -4.70
C ALA A 166 -12.33 -17.83 -4.25
N ASP A 167 -13.36 -18.12 -5.05
CA ASP A 167 -14.36 -19.15 -4.76
C ASP A 167 -13.85 -20.57 -5.02
N HIS A 168 -12.85 -20.74 -5.89
CA HIS A 168 -12.26 -22.04 -6.17
C HIS A 168 -11.10 -22.36 -5.24
N LYS A 169 -10.84 -23.66 -5.07
CA LYS A 169 -9.74 -24.15 -4.22
C LYS A 169 -8.39 -23.94 -4.93
N TYR A 170 -7.41 -23.48 -4.17
CA TYR A 170 -6.01 -23.50 -4.53
C TYR A 170 -5.31 -24.56 -3.68
N PRO A 171 -5.00 -25.76 -4.20
CA PRO A 171 -4.46 -26.86 -3.38
C PRO A 171 -3.17 -26.52 -2.64
N ALA A 172 -2.31 -25.66 -3.22
CA ALA A 172 -1.09 -25.19 -2.59
C ALA A 172 -1.30 -24.10 -1.52
N TRP A 173 -2.51 -23.53 -1.42
CA TRP A 173 -2.82 -22.50 -0.44
C TRP A 173 -3.20 -23.11 0.91
N GLN A 174 -2.38 -22.83 1.92
CA GLN A 174 -2.58 -23.29 3.30
C GLN A 174 -3.07 -22.17 4.23
N GLY A 175 -3.24 -20.95 3.71
CA GLY A 175 -3.72 -19.80 4.48
C GLY A 175 -5.24 -19.77 4.64
N LYS A 176 -5.78 -18.66 5.15
CA LYS A 176 -7.23 -18.50 5.31
C LYS A 176 -7.91 -18.29 3.95
N GLN A 177 -9.18 -18.68 3.86
CA GLN A 177 -10.03 -18.41 2.70
C GLN A 177 -11.31 -17.73 3.19
N GLY A 178 -11.58 -16.53 2.69
CA GLY A 178 -12.69 -15.70 3.11
C GLY A 178 -12.34 -14.21 3.13
N ARG A 179 -13.38 -13.39 3.31
CA ARG A 179 -13.23 -11.94 3.42
C ARG A 179 -12.70 -11.53 4.80
N VAL A 180 -11.95 -10.44 4.89
CA VAL A 180 -11.33 -9.93 6.13
C VAL A 180 -12.32 -9.74 7.29
N GLN A 181 -13.55 -9.35 6.97
CA GLN A 181 -14.67 -9.11 7.89
C GLN A 181 -15.00 -10.36 8.74
N THR A 182 -14.80 -11.56 8.17
CA THR A 182 -15.06 -12.82 8.86
C THR A 182 -13.97 -13.19 9.88
N LEU A 183 -12.76 -12.65 9.68
CA LEU A 183 -11.61 -12.87 10.54
C LEU A 183 -11.46 -11.76 11.58
N LEU A 184 -11.93 -10.56 11.26
CA LEU A 184 -11.75 -9.35 12.05
C LEU A 184 -12.12 -9.50 13.53
N PRO A 185 -13.28 -10.08 13.93
CA PRO A 185 -13.62 -10.23 15.34
C PRO A 185 -12.67 -11.13 16.15
N LYS A 186 -11.92 -12.01 15.48
CA LYS A 186 -10.95 -12.91 16.11
C LYS A 186 -9.57 -12.28 16.28
N VAL A 187 -9.27 -11.26 15.48
CA VAL A 187 -7.95 -10.62 15.40
C VAL A 187 -7.94 -9.27 16.15
N TRP A 188 -9.03 -8.52 16.06
CA TRP A 188 -9.14 -7.19 16.63
C TRP A 188 -9.18 -7.20 18.17
N LYS A 189 -8.58 -6.17 18.77
CA LYS A 189 -8.68 -5.84 20.20
C LYS A 189 -8.84 -4.32 20.37
N LYS A 190 -9.52 -3.93 21.45
CA LYS A 190 -9.93 -2.53 21.71
C LYS A 190 -8.80 -1.51 21.74
N ASP A 191 -7.61 -1.89 22.22
CA ASP A 191 -6.48 -0.97 22.40
C ASP A 191 -5.58 -0.84 21.16
N PHE A 192 -5.97 -1.45 20.03
CA PHE A 192 -5.17 -1.40 18.81
C PHE A 192 -5.39 -0.10 18.05
N SER A 193 -4.31 0.44 17.49
CA SER A 193 -4.42 1.43 16.41
C SER A 193 -4.67 0.71 15.09
N VAL A 194 -5.84 0.92 14.50
CA VAL A 194 -6.32 0.17 13.34
C VAL A 194 -6.19 1.03 12.08
N TYR A 195 -5.56 0.45 11.07
CA TYR A 195 -5.34 1.05 9.76
C TYR A 195 -5.99 0.19 8.69
N VAL A 196 -6.82 0.79 7.84
CA VAL A 196 -7.55 0.08 6.78
C VAL A 196 -7.26 0.72 5.43
N CYS A 197 -6.80 -0.07 4.46
CA CYS A 197 -6.55 0.41 3.11
C CYS A 197 -6.89 -0.65 2.05
N GLY A 198 -7.66 -0.29 1.03
CA GLY A 198 -8.00 -1.22 -0.06
C GLY A 198 -9.26 -0.81 -0.84
N PRO A 199 -9.94 -1.80 -1.46
CA PRO A 199 -11.14 -1.54 -2.26
C PRO A 199 -12.25 -0.84 -1.46
N PRO A 200 -12.95 0.16 -2.02
CA PRO A 200 -13.93 0.97 -1.28
C PRO A 200 -14.99 0.17 -0.51
N MET A 201 -15.54 -0.90 -1.12
CA MET A 201 -16.52 -1.76 -0.46
C MET A 201 -15.94 -2.49 0.75
N MET A 202 -14.73 -3.05 0.62
CA MET A 202 -14.06 -3.73 1.74
C MET A 202 -13.82 -2.76 2.88
N VAL A 203 -13.31 -1.58 2.57
CA VAL A 203 -13.00 -0.57 3.59
C VAL A 203 -14.27 -0.12 4.31
N ALA A 204 -15.36 0.17 3.59
CA ALA A 204 -16.62 0.59 4.19
C ALA A 204 -17.23 -0.48 5.13
N GLU A 205 -17.18 -1.75 4.73
CA GLU A 205 -17.68 -2.86 5.55
C GLU A 205 -16.83 -3.08 6.81
N VAL A 206 -15.50 -3.04 6.68
CA VAL A 206 -14.56 -3.17 7.80
C VAL A 206 -14.73 -2.00 8.77
N GLU A 207 -14.83 -0.77 8.27
CA GLU A 207 -15.09 0.44 9.06
C GLU A 207 -16.36 0.29 9.89
N ALA A 208 -17.47 -0.08 9.26
CA ALA A 208 -18.75 -0.28 9.94
C ALA A 208 -18.66 -1.38 11.01
N GLN A 209 -17.92 -2.46 10.76
CA GLN A 209 -17.73 -3.55 11.71
C GLN A 209 -16.85 -3.13 12.90
N LEU A 210 -15.76 -2.39 12.67
CA LEU A 210 -14.89 -1.86 13.74
C LEU A 210 -15.65 -0.92 14.67
N LEU A 211 -16.48 -0.04 14.12
CA LEU A 211 -17.31 0.85 14.92
C LEU A 211 -18.33 0.08 15.77
N LYS A 212 -18.93 -0.99 15.23
CA LYS A 212 -19.82 -1.89 16.00
C LYS A 212 -19.09 -2.65 17.11
N LEU A 213 -17.83 -3.02 16.87
CA LEU A 213 -16.97 -3.65 17.88
C LEU A 213 -16.51 -2.66 18.97
N GLY A 214 -16.68 -1.36 18.75
CA GLY A 214 -16.31 -0.32 19.70
C GLY A 214 -14.91 0.25 19.52
N GLN A 215 -14.35 0.17 18.30
CA GLN A 215 -13.09 0.84 17.95
C GLN A 215 -13.22 2.37 18.11
N PRO A 216 -12.33 3.02 18.89
CA PRO A 216 -12.30 4.48 18.96
C PRO A 216 -11.97 5.11 17.59
N LYS A 217 -12.70 6.15 17.20
CA LYS A 217 -12.50 6.83 15.90
C LYS A 217 -11.12 7.46 15.79
N GLU A 218 -10.56 7.92 16.90
CA GLU A 218 -9.25 8.56 17.01
C GLU A 218 -8.10 7.56 16.78
N GLN A 219 -8.38 6.27 16.90
CA GLN A 219 -7.46 5.16 16.67
C GLN A 219 -7.83 4.36 15.41
N LEU A 220 -8.73 4.89 14.57
CA LEU A 220 -9.15 4.28 13.31
C LEU A 220 -8.74 5.17 12.14
N PHE A 221 -7.83 4.67 11.31
CA PHE A 221 -7.29 5.38 10.16
C PHE A 221 -7.69 4.65 8.89
N ILE A 222 -8.20 5.38 7.91
CA ILE A 222 -8.78 4.79 6.71
C ILE A 222 -8.27 5.51 5.46
N ASP A 223 -7.94 4.71 4.45
CA ASP A 223 -7.65 5.15 3.09
C ASP A 223 -8.36 4.23 2.07
N LYS A 224 -8.96 4.81 1.03
CA LYS A 224 -9.77 4.09 0.02
C LYS A 224 -9.16 4.41 -1.34
N TRP A 225 -9.01 3.42 -2.22
CA TRP A 225 -8.58 3.73 -3.60
C TRP A 225 -9.62 4.59 -4.32
N GLU A 226 -9.14 5.48 -5.18
CA GLU A 226 -9.94 6.20 -6.19
C GLU A 226 -9.79 5.55 -7.57
#